data_AF-A0A285E8P2-F1
#
_entry.id   AF-A0A285E8P2-F1
#
_cell.length_a   1.000
_cell.length_b   1.000
_cell.length_c   1.000
_cell.angle_alpha   90.00
_cell.angle_beta   90.00
_cell.angle_gamma   90.00
#
_symmetry.space_group_name_H-M   'P 1'
#
loop_
_entity.id
_entity.type
_entity.pdbx_description
1 polymer ?
#
loop_
_entity_poly.entity_id
_entity_poly.type
_entity_poly.pdbx_seq_one_letter_code
_entity_poly.pdbx_strand_id
1 'polypeptide(L)'
;MGDVREAPDAEWDGHVLLLHRTEGERLAGLTAWVRRGLELGEKIIYTELPLMPEDALVPVLETRGVDVAAAVRDGQLVVLPPEEFYPPEGQRVVVEHALAEGFASVRISAEVRAALSVLSPSAVHGVEQRLDALVGDLPMSAMCQYSEAATTGTWLDDAVTTHLAGVHQSTFSTSRDLDGLALHGEVDATNTDVFTAVLSAASRHRARVLWVDLGEVSYVDAGSCWRLDDATRSYRSSGGHVLLVALQPPVELTMRMLEVDELPGMHLVGGEH
;
A
#
# COMPACT_ATOMS: atom_id res chain seq x y z
N MET A 1 6.70 -7.76 -31.39
CA MET A 1 6.94 -6.35 -31.05
C MET A 1 5.67 -5.83 -30.40
N GLY A 2 5.45 -6.24 -29.16
CA GLY A 2 4.37 -5.77 -28.30
C GLY A 2 5.03 -4.98 -27.20
N ASP A 3 4.83 -3.68 -27.25
CA ASP A 3 5.28 -2.72 -26.26
C ASP A 3 4.24 -2.67 -25.14
N VAL A 4 4.59 -3.21 -23.97
CA VAL A 4 3.78 -3.30 -22.74
C VAL A 4 4.81 -3.39 -21.61
N ARG A 5 4.89 -2.53 -20.59
CA ARG A 5 4.20 -1.30 -20.20
C ARG A 5 5.23 -0.54 -19.35
N GLU A 6 5.43 0.76 -19.58
CA GLU A 6 5.90 1.62 -18.49
C GLU A 6 4.87 1.53 -17.36
N ALA A 7 5.30 1.16 -16.15
CA ALA A 7 4.75 1.73 -14.92
C ALA A 7 5.68 1.50 -13.71
N PRO A 8 6.83 2.18 -13.62
CA PRO A 8 7.45 2.45 -12.31
C PRO A 8 6.63 3.49 -11.50
N ASP A 9 5.58 4.08 -12.09
CA ASP A 9 4.88 5.24 -11.55
C ASP A 9 3.59 4.92 -10.79
N ALA A 10 3.09 3.69 -10.77
CA ALA A 10 1.80 3.34 -10.15
C ALA A 10 1.88 3.03 -8.64
N GLU A 11 3.08 3.02 -8.04
CA GLU A 11 3.31 2.60 -6.65
C GLU A 11 2.47 3.39 -5.62
N TRP A 12 2.16 4.64 -5.94
CA TRP A 12 1.48 5.57 -5.03
C TRP A 12 0.01 5.80 -5.35
N ASP A 13 -0.56 5.02 -6.26
CA ASP A 13 -1.95 5.17 -6.70
C ASP A 13 -2.83 4.07 -6.08
N GLY A 14 -4.13 4.33 -5.95
CA GLY A 14 -5.07 3.39 -5.36
C GLY A 14 -5.28 3.56 -3.84
N HIS A 15 -5.53 2.46 -3.13
CA HIS A 15 -5.67 2.44 -1.67
C HIS A 15 -4.37 1.94 -1.03
N VAL A 16 -3.54 2.88 -0.62
CA VAL A 16 -2.17 2.65 -0.17
C VAL A 16 -2.12 2.57 1.36
N LEU A 17 -1.52 1.50 1.88
CA LEU A 17 -1.13 1.36 3.27
C LEU A 17 0.34 1.72 3.44
N LEU A 18 0.62 2.85 4.06
CA LEU A 18 1.99 3.23 4.45
C LEU A 18 2.27 2.74 5.87
N LEU A 19 3.01 1.63 5.99
CA LEU A 19 3.54 1.14 7.27
C LEU A 19 4.91 1.75 7.52
N HIS A 20 5.02 2.54 8.58
CA HIS A 20 6.24 3.26 8.91
C HIS A 20 6.79 2.86 10.28
N ARG A 21 8.10 2.67 10.37
CA ARG A 21 8.81 2.42 11.62
C ARG A 21 9.21 3.71 12.30
N THR A 22 9.60 4.69 11.49
CA THR A 22 10.06 6.00 11.95
C THR A 22 9.22 7.11 11.35
N GLU A 23 9.26 8.26 12.02
CA GLU A 23 8.63 9.48 11.48
C GLU A 23 9.32 9.95 10.20
N GLY A 24 10.64 9.71 10.07
CA GLY A 24 11.38 10.01 8.84
C GLY A 24 10.85 9.23 7.63
N GLU A 25 10.58 7.94 7.79
CA GLU A 25 9.96 7.09 6.76
C GLU A 25 8.54 7.54 6.42
N ARG A 26 7.70 7.80 7.44
CA ARG A 26 6.33 8.30 7.26
C ARG A 26 6.32 9.54 6.39
N LEU A 27 7.14 10.51 6.78
CA LEU A 27 7.20 11.81 6.14
C LEU A 27 7.83 11.72 4.75
N ALA A 28 8.79 10.82 4.51
CA ALA A 28 9.35 10.59 3.17
C ALA A 28 8.29 10.04 2.20
N GLY A 29 7.56 8.99 2.60
CA GLY A 29 6.48 8.41 1.80
C GLY A 29 5.35 9.42 1.54
N LEU A 30 4.90 10.12 2.58
CA LEU A 30 3.89 11.17 2.46
C LEU A 30 4.35 12.30 1.51
N THR A 31 5.62 12.73 1.60
CA THR A 31 6.15 13.78 0.71
C THR A 31 6.17 13.32 -0.74
N ALA A 32 6.61 12.08 -1.01
CA ALA A 32 6.63 11.53 -2.37
C ALA A 32 5.21 11.46 -2.95
N TRP A 33 4.26 10.97 -2.16
CA TRP A 33 2.86 10.84 -2.55
C TRP A 33 2.17 12.20 -2.79
N VAL A 34 2.41 13.20 -1.93
CA VAL A 34 1.91 14.56 -2.12
C VAL A 34 2.53 15.20 -3.35
N ARG A 35 3.85 15.10 -3.52
CA ARG A 35 4.56 15.68 -4.66
C ARG A 35 4.02 15.15 -5.98
N ARG A 36 3.85 13.82 -6.09
CA ARG A 36 3.25 13.19 -7.27
C ARG A 36 1.87 13.78 -7.60
N GLY A 37 0.97 13.87 -6.62
CA GLY A 37 -0.36 14.43 -6.88
C GLY A 37 -0.32 15.90 -7.26
N LEU A 38 0.58 16.69 -6.68
CA LEU A 38 0.75 18.09 -7.06
C LEU A 38 1.25 18.23 -8.52
N GLU A 39 2.24 17.42 -8.91
CA GLU A 39 2.77 17.36 -10.28
C GLU A 39 1.72 16.93 -11.31
N LEU A 40 0.77 16.06 -10.91
CA LEU A 40 -0.35 15.61 -11.73
C LEU A 40 -1.55 16.56 -11.72
N GLY A 41 -1.50 17.67 -10.98
CA GLY A 41 -2.62 18.63 -10.90
C GLY A 41 -3.80 18.14 -10.04
N GLU A 42 -3.59 17.14 -9.18
CA GLU A 42 -4.60 16.52 -8.33
C GLU A 42 -4.79 17.31 -7.03
N LYS A 43 -6.00 17.26 -6.46
CA LYS A 43 -6.27 17.88 -5.15
C LYS A 43 -5.84 16.96 -4.02
N ILE A 44 -4.97 17.45 -3.15
CA ILE A 44 -4.50 16.80 -1.94
C ILE A 44 -5.36 17.25 -0.75
N ILE A 45 -5.96 16.30 -0.05
CA ILE A 45 -6.72 16.51 1.19
C ILE A 45 -6.05 15.70 2.28
N TYR A 46 -5.61 16.37 3.33
CA TYR A 46 -4.87 15.72 4.41
C TYR A 46 -5.52 15.97 5.76
N THR A 47 -5.39 15.02 6.67
CA THR A 47 -5.67 15.24 8.09
C THR A 47 -4.57 14.65 8.97
N GLU A 48 -4.24 15.38 10.03
CA GLU A 48 -3.31 14.95 11.07
C GLU A 48 -3.83 15.34 12.45
N LEU A 49 -3.32 14.68 13.49
CA LEU A 49 -3.51 15.16 14.85
C LEU A 49 -2.86 16.54 15.01
N PRO A 50 -3.32 17.37 15.97
CA PRO A 50 -2.61 18.60 16.31
C PRO A 50 -1.17 18.28 16.70
N LEU A 51 -0.22 18.66 15.84
CA LEU A 51 1.21 18.55 16.08
C LEU A 51 1.75 19.86 16.64
N MET A 52 2.97 19.83 17.18
CA MET A 52 3.72 21.06 17.39
C MET A 52 3.87 21.78 16.04
N PRO A 53 3.82 23.12 15.97
CA PRO A 53 3.79 23.87 14.71
C PRO A 53 4.91 23.50 13.72
N GLU A 54 6.11 23.17 14.23
CA GLU A 54 7.27 22.73 13.45
C GLU A 54 7.14 21.33 12.83
N ASP A 55 6.30 20.49 13.41
CA ASP A 55 6.06 19.10 12.99
C ASP A 55 4.86 18.98 12.05
N ALA A 56 4.08 20.05 11.89
CA ALA A 56 2.93 20.09 10.97
C ALA A 56 3.35 19.80 9.52
N LEU A 57 2.43 19.25 8.73
CA LEU A 57 2.72 18.82 7.37
C LEU A 57 3.31 19.93 6.49
N VAL A 58 2.80 21.16 6.61
CA VAL A 58 3.18 22.30 5.74
C VAL A 58 4.68 22.64 5.85
N PRO A 59 5.23 22.97 7.03
CA PRO A 59 6.67 23.20 7.19
C PRO A 59 7.53 22.01 6.72
N VAL A 60 7.09 20.78 6.99
CA VAL A 60 7.83 19.58 6.60
C VAL A 60 7.90 19.44 5.08
N LEU A 61 6.80 19.66 4.36
CA LEU A 61 6.78 19.60 2.89
C LEU A 61 7.64 20.72 2.27
N GLU A 62 7.61 21.93 2.83
CA GLU A 62 8.43 23.06 2.38
C GLU A 62 9.92 22.78 2.51
N THR A 63 10.37 22.21 3.65
CA THR A 63 11.77 21.84 3.86
C THR A 63 12.26 20.76 2.88
N ARG A 64 11.32 19.99 2.30
CA ARG A 64 11.59 18.99 1.25
C ARG A 64 11.34 19.50 -0.17
N GLY A 65 11.22 20.81 -0.35
CA GLY A 65 11.18 21.46 -1.66
C GLY A 65 9.84 21.38 -2.39
N VAL A 66 8.74 21.10 -1.68
CA VAL A 66 7.38 21.21 -2.24
C VAL A 66 6.90 22.65 -2.12
N ASP A 67 6.37 23.24 -3.20
CA ASP A 67 5.77 24.58 -3.17
C ASP A 67 4.35 24.55 -2.57
N VAL A 68 4.32 24.33 -1.26
CA VAL A 68 3.08 24.24 -0.47
C VAL A 68 2.30 25.56 -0.53
N ALA A 69 2.99 26.69 -0.53
CA ALA A 69 2.36 28.00 -0.59
C ALA A 69 1.58 28.21 -1.90
N ALA A 70 2.11 27.77 -3.05
CA ALA A 70 1.36 27.76 -4.30
C ALA A 70 0.18 26.78 -4.25
N ALA A 71 0.42 25.53 -3.82
CA ALA A 71 -0.61 24.50 -3.75
C ALA A 71 -1.81 24.91 -2.86
N VAL A 72 -1.56 25.55 -1.73
CA VAL A 72 -2.61 26.08 -0.84
C VAL A 72 -3.34 27.25 -1.48
N ARG A 73 -2.62 28.20 -2.10
CA ARG A 73 -3.26 29.36 -2.79
C ARG A 73 -4.16 28.91 -3.94
N ASP A 74 -3.76 27.87 -4.66
CA ASP A 74 -4.49 27.34 -5.80
C ASP A 74 -5.59 26.34 -5.37
N GLY A 75 -5.75 26.11 -4.06
CA GLY A 75 -6.75 25.20 -3.48
C GLY A 75 -6.44 23.71 -3.69
N GLN A 76 -5.27 23.41 -4.25
CA GLN A 76 -4.79 22.08 -4.58
C GLN A 76 -4.31 21.30 -3.35
N LEU A 77 -3.90 21.96 -2.26
CA LEU A 77 -3.59 21.31 -0.99
C LEU A 77 -4.44 21.91 0.13
N VAL A 78 -5.16 21.05 0.86
CA VAL A 78 -5.94 21.44 2.03
C VAL A 78 -5.68 20.46 3.19
N VAL A 79 -5.52 21.02 4.39
CA VAL A 79 -5.47 20.25 5.63
C VAL A 79 -6.78 20.47 6.37
N LEU A 80 -7.52 19.39 6.62
CA LEU A 80 -8.80 19.40 7.32
C LEU A 80 -8.66 18.89 8.75
N PRO A 81 -9.42 19.44 9.71
CA PRO A 81 -9.54 18.82 11.02
C PRO A 81 -10.18 17.41 10.89
N PRO A 82 -9.87 16.47 11.79
CA PRO A 82 -10.37 15.10 11.70
C PRO A 82 -11.91 15.01 11.58
N GLU A 83 -12.66 15.90 12.22
CA GLU A 83 -14.12 15.92 12.17
C GLU A 83 -14.66 16.26 10.77
N GLU A 84 -13.95 17.09 10.00
CA GLU A 84 -14.31 17.44 8.62
C GLU A 84 -13.79 16.40 7.61
N PHE A 85 -12.68 15.72 7.93
CA PHE A 85 -12.15 14.63 7.11
C PHE A 85 -12.97 13.33 7.25
N TYR A 86 -13.55 13.09 8.43
CA TYR A 86 -14.40 11.93 8.73
C TYR A 86 -15.86 12.34 8.97
N PRO A 87 -16.56 12.91 7.97
CA PRO A 87 -17.94 13.32 8.15
C PRO A 87 -18.85 12.10 8.33
N PRO A 88 -20.01 12.24 9.00
CA PRO A 88 -20.99 11.17 9.17
C PRO A 88 -21.46 10.54 7.84
N GLU A 89 -21.51 11.32 6.77
CA GLU A 89 -21.87 10.91 5.41
C GLU A 89 -20.79 10.07 4.72
N GLY A 90 -19.57 10.05 5.28
CA GLY A 90 -18.41 9.33 4.77
C GLY A 90 -17.58 10.11 3.75
N GLN A 91 -16.44 9.54 3.37
CA GLN A 91 -15.39 10.23 2.59
C GLN A 91 -15.83 10.57 1.17
N ARG A 92 -16.91 9.95 0.67
CA ARG A 92 -17.47 10.24 -0.64
C ARG A 92 -17.80 11.71 -0.80
N VAL A 93 -18.42 12.34 0.20
CA VAL A 93 -18.82 13.76 0.10
C VAL A 93 -17.61 14.69 0.03
N VAL A 94 -16.52 14.34 0.71
CA VAL A 94 -15.25 15.09 0.69
C VAL A 94 -14.61 15.03 -0.69
N VAL A 95 -14.58 13.84 -1.29
CA VAL A 95 -14.01 13.62 -2.62
C VAL A 95 -14.88 14.26 -3.71
N GLU A 96 -16.19 14.06 -3.68
CA GLU A 96 -17.12 14.65 -4.66
C GLU A 96 -17.11 16.18 -4.62
N HIS A 97 -16.97 16.78 -3.44
CA HIS A 97 -16.79 18.23 -3.31
C HIS A 97 -15.52 18.71 -4.03
N ALA A 98 -14.38 18.05 -3.79
CA ALA A 98 -13.12 18.39 -4.46
C ALA A 98 -13.18 18.21 -5.99
N LEU A 99 -13.86 17.17 -6.48
CA LEU A 99 -14.09 16.99 -7.91
C LEU A 99 -14.99 18.09 -8.49
N ALA A 100 -16.01 18.52 -7.75
CA ALA A 100 -16.91 19.60 -8.16
C ALA A 100 -16.22 20.98 -8.24
N GLU A 101 -15.11 21.18 -7.53
CA GLU A 101 -14.26 22.36 -7.66
C GLU A 101 -13.46 22.40 -8.97
N GLY A 102 -13.43 21.30 -9.73
CA GLY A 102 -12.81 21.22 -11.05
C GLY A 102 -11.50 20.43 -11.11
N PHE A 103 -11.08 19.78 -10.02
CA PHE A 103 -9.91 18.90 -10.03
C PHE A 103 -10.22 17.57 -10.73
N ALA A 104 -9.30 17.09 -11.55
CA ALA A 104 -9.49 15.85 -12.33
C ALA A 104 -9.42 14.57 -11.46
N SER A 105 -8.72 14.64 -10.34
CA SER A 105 -8.51 13.53 -9.41
C SER A 105 -8.21 14.06 -8.01
N VAL A 106 -8.48 13.25 -6.98
CA VAL A 106 -8.33 13.60 -5.57
C VAL A 106 -7.43 12.60 -4.85
N ARG A 107 -6.50 13.11 -4.06
CA ARG A 107 -5.62 12.36 -3.18
C ARG A 107 -5.99 12.68 -1.74
N ILE A 108 -6.45 11.69 -0.98
CA ILE A 108 -6.72 11.87 0.45
C ILE A 108 -5.74 11.08 1.32
N SER A 109 -5.30 11.63 2.45
CA SER A 109 -4.44 10.88 3.37
C SER A 109 -4.70 11.23 4.82
N ALA A 110 -4.58 10.22 5.68
CA ALA A 110 -4.71 10.35 7.13
C ALA A 110 -3.77 9.37 7.83
N GLU A 111 -3.28 9.77 9.00
CA GLU A 111 -2.64 8.84 9.93
C GLU A 111 -3.68 8.23 10.87
N VAL A 112 -3.57 6.93 11.16
CA VAL A 112 -4.61 6.17 11.87
C VAL A 112 -4.97 6.74 13.25
N ARG A 113 -4.05 7.40 13.95
CA ARG A 113 -4.32 8.09 15.23
C ARG A 113 -5.21 9.31 15.03
N ALA A 114 -5.12 10.01 13.90
CA ALA A 114 -6.07 11.08 13.57
C ALA A 114 -7.49 10.50 13.41
N ALA A 115 -7.62 9.36 12.72
CA ALA A 115 -8.89 8.65 12.62
C ALA A 115 -9.42 8.22 14.00
N LEU A 116 -8.57 7.60 14.82
CA LEU A 116 -8.91 7.12 16.17
C LEU A 116 -9.22 8.23 17.18
N SER A 117 -8.90 9.49 16.86
CA SER A 117 -9.27 10.63 17.70
C SER A 117 -10.76 10.98 17.62
N VAL A 118 -11.41 10.62 16.52
CA VAL A 118 -12.83 10.92 16.26
C VAL A 118 -13.68 9.68 15.96
N LEU A 119 -13.04 8.52 15.73
CA LEU A 119 -13.70 7.24 15.43
C LEU A 119 -13.31 6.15 16.43
N SER A 120 -14.22 5.19 16.63
CA SER A 120 -13.88 3.93 17.29
C SER A 120 -13.03 3.03 16.36
N PRO A 121 -12.26 2.06 16.89
CA PRO A 121 -11.50 1.12 16.04
C PRO A 121 -12.36 0.37 15.01
N SER A 122 -13.58 -0.03 15.37
CA SER A 122 -14.51 -0.68 14.44
C SER A 122 -15.02 0.28 13.35
N ALA A 123 -15.18 1.57 13.69
CA ALA A 123 -15.56 2.58 12.72
C ALA A 123 -14.40 2.90 11.74
N VAL A 124 -13.15 2.89 12.22
CA VAL A 124 -11.95 2.99 11.35
C VAL A 124 -11.96 1.88 10.31
N HIS A 125 -12.11 0.61 10.72
CA HIS A 125 -12.19 -0.50 9.77
C HIS A 125 -13.31 -0.33 8.74
N GLY A 126 -14.49 0.16 9.17
CA GLY A 126 -15.58 0.48 8.25
C GLY A 126 -15.26 1.63 7.28
N VAL A 127 -14.45 2.61 7.68
CA VAL A 127 -13.94 3.65 6.78
C VAL A 127 -12.97 3.08 5.77
N GLU A 128 -12.00 2.26 6.20
CA GLU A 128 -11.01 1.63 5.30
C GLU A 128 -11.70 0.84 4.17
N GLN A 129 -12.72 0.04 4.50
CA GLN A 129 -13.49 -0.70 3.49
C GLN A 129 -14.24 0.23 2.51
N ARG A 130 -14.77 1.36 3.00
CA ARG A 130 -15.44 2.34 2.13
C ARG A 130 -14.44 3.09 1.26
N LEU A 131 -13.23 3.37 1.75
CA LEU A 131 -12.17 3.99 0.98
C LEU A 131 -11.69 3.10 -0.15
N ASP A 132 -11.47 1.81 0.12
CA ASP A 132 -11.11 0.83 -0.91
C ASP A 132 -12.16 0.79 -2.04
N ALA A 133 -13.45 0.76 -1.68
CA ALA A 133 -14.53 0.83 -2.67
C ALA A 133 -14.55 2.16 -3.44
N LEU A 134 -14.32 3.30 -2.77
CA LEU A 134 -14.31 4.62 -3.39
C LEU A 134 -13.17 4.81 -4.39
N VAL A 135 -11.99 4.24 -4.12
CA VAL A 135 -10.86 4.22 -5.06
C VAL A 135 -11.22 3.49 -6.37
N GLY A 136 -12.11 2.50 -6.32
CA GLY A 136 -12.64 1.84 -7.52
C GLY A 136 -13.76 2.62 -8.24
N ASP A 137 -14.48 3.49 -7.53
CA ASP A 137 -15.67 4.21 -8.02
C ASP A 137 -15.35 5.62 -8.57
N LEU A 138 -14.34 6.28 -8.03
CA LEU A 138 -14.04 7.70 -8.27
C LEU A 138 -12.57 7.87 -8.70
N PRO A 139 -12.22 8.94 -9.46
CA PRO A 139 -10.84 9.28 -9.74
C PRO A 139 -10.16 9.78 -8.46
N MET A 140 -9.71 8.85 -7.63
CA MET A 140 -9.05 9.17 -6.37
C MET A 140 -7.99 8.14 -5.97
N SER A 141 -7.08 8.56 -5.10
CA SER A 141 -6.19 7.68 -4.35
C SER A 141 -6.25 8.03 -2.87
N ALA A 142 -6.11 7.03 -2.01
CA ALA A 142 -6.11 7.18 -0.56
C ALA A 142 -4.82 6.59 0.01
N MET A 143 -4.14 7.33 0.88
CA MET A 143 -3.00 6.80 1.65
C MET A 143 -3.34 6.78 3.14
N CYS A 144 -3.45 5.60 3.70
CA CYS A 144 -3.66 5.37 5.12
C CYS A 144 -2.33 5.05 5.79
N GLN A 145 -1.96 5.83 6.81
CA GLN A 145 -0.63 5.76 7.45
C GLN A 145 -0.70 5.09 8.81
N TYR A 146 0.12 4.07 9.02
CA TYR A 146 0.12 3.23 10.20
C TYR A 146 1.53 3.06 10.75
N SER A 147 1.67 3.19 12.07
CA SER A 147 2.91 2.82 12.75
C SER A 147 3.06 1.30 12.78
N GLU A 148 4.21 0.79 12.31
CA GLU A 148 4.57 -0.63 12.35
C GLU A 148 4.47 -1.18 13.78
N ALA A 149 5.00 -0.44 14.76
CA ALA A 149 5.03 -0.85 16.16
C ALA A 149 3.63 -1.02 16.79
N ALA A 150 2.62 -0.31 16.26
CA ALA A 150 1.23 -0.39 16.74
C ALA A 150 0.36 -1.32 15.89
N THR A 151 0.85 -1.79 14.74
CA THR A 151 0.08 -2.52 13.74
C THR A 151 0.55 -3.95 13.66
N THR A 152 0.04 -4.80 14.56
CA THR A 152 0.48 -6.19 14.72
C THR A 152 -0.70 -7.15 14.81
N GLY A 153 -0.44 -8.43 14.58
CA GLY A 153 -1.44 -9.50 14.70
C GLY A 153 -2.66 -9.26 13.81
N THR A 154 -3.86 -9.44 14.35
CA THR A 154 -5.11 -9.30 13.58
C THR A 154 -5.31 -7.89 13.00
N TRP A 155 -4.76 -6.86 13.65
CA TRP A 155 -4.85 -5.50 13.13
C TRP A 155 -4.00 -5.31 11.86
N LEU A 156 -2.84 -5.97 11.80
CA LEU A 156 -2.03 -6.03 10.57
C LEU A 156 -2.74 -6.82 9.48
N ASP A 157 -3.30 -7.99 9.82
CA ASP A 157 -4.03 -8.83 8.86
C ASP A 157 -5.20 -8.06 8.24
N ASP A 158 -5.98 -7.34 9.05
CA ASP A 158 -7.12 -6.54 8.58
C ASP A 158 -6.65 -5.37 7.71
N ALA A 159 -5.62 -4.63 8.14
CA ALA A 159 -5.06 -3.53 7.36
C ALA A 159 -4.53 -4.01 6.00
N VAL A 160 -3.73 -5.08 5.98
CA VAL A 160 -3.18 -5.64 4.73
C VAL A 160 -4.29 -6.19 3.82
N THR A 161 -5.32 -6.82 4.37
CA THR A 161 -6.44 -7.35 3.58
C THR A 161 -7.15 -6.24 2.80
N THR A 162 -7.37 -5.08 3.42
CA THR A 162 -8.01 -3.94 2.76
C THR A 162 -7.10 -3.22 1.75
N HIS A 163 -5.78 -3.34 1.90
CA HIS A 163 -4.79 -2.60 1.09
C HIS A 163 -3.91 -3.54 0.26
N LEU A 164 -4.38 -4.74 -0.07
CA LEU A 164 -3.54 -5.84 -0.57
C LEU A 164 -2.65 -5.44 -1.77
N ALA A 165 -3.16 -4.57 -2.63
CA ALA A 165 -2.48 -4.10 -3.85
C ALA A 165 -1.80 -2.72 -3.69
N GLY A 166 -1.57 -2.27 -2.46
CA GLY A 166 -0.94 -0.97 -2.16
C GLY A 166 -0.24 -0.96 -0.81
N VAL A 167 0.29 -2.09 -0.34
CA VAL A 167 1.08 -2.12 0.89
C VAL A 167 2.45 -1.52 0.61
N HIS A 168 2.92 -0.64 1.48
CA HIS A 168 4.26 -0.06 1.40
C HIS A 168 4.91 -0.01 2.79
N GLN A 169 6.00 -0.76 2.97
CA GLN A 169 6.84 -0.76 4.17
C GLN A 169 8.33 -0.75 3.80
N SER A 170 9.01 0.38 4.04
CA SER A 170 10.45 0.52 3.84
C SER A 170 10.91 0.09 2.44
N THR A 171 11.45 -1.13 2.31
CA THR A 171 11.97 -1.72 1.07
C THR A 171 11.02 -2.74 0.44
N PHE A 172 9.82 -2.92 0.98
CA PHE A 172 8.82 -3.87 0.49
C PHE A 172 7.55 -3.14 0.11
N SER A 173 7.08 -3.33 -1.11
CA SER A 173 5.77 -2.84 -1.53
C SER A 173 5.01 -3.86 -2.38
N THR A 174 3.70 -3.65 -2.50
CA THR A 174 2.82 -4.48 -3.32
C THR A 174 2.05 -3.64 -4.32
N SER A 175 1.74 -4.25 -5.48
CA SER A 175 0.86 -3.65 -6.46
C SER A 175 -0.03 -4.71 -7.12
N ARG A 176 -1.06 -4.26 -7.84
CA ARG A 176 -1.88 -5.16 -8.65
C ARG A 176 -1.17 -5.48 -9.96
N ASP A 177 -0.95 -6.77 -10.21
CA ASP A 177 -0.55 -7.28 -11.53
C ASP A 177 -1.66 -8.17 -12.09
N LEU A 178 -2.35 -7.75 -13.14
CA LEU A 178 -3.47 -8.47 -13.77
C LEU A 178 -4.48 -9.02 -12.73
N ASP A 179 -4.67 -10.34 -12.70
CA ASP A 179 -5.46 -11.12 -11.74
C ASP A 179 -4.60 -11.69 -10.59
N GLY A 180 -3.42 -11.15 -10.37
CA GLY A 180 -2.45 -11.55 -9.36
C GLY A 180 -2.03 -10.41 -8.43
N LEU A 181 -0.85 -10.58 -7.85
CA LEU A 181 -0.21 -9.65 -6.94
C LEU A 181 1.25 -9.51 -7.37
N ALA A 182 1.75 -8.29 -7.52
CA ALA A 182 3.17 -8.04 -7.70
C ALA A 182 3.81 -7.59 -6.39
N LEU A 183 5.00 -8.11 -6.11
CA LEU A 183 5.83 -7.73 -4.98
C LEU A 183 7.07 -6.99 -5.48
N HIS A 184 7.50 -6.00 -4.71
CA HIS A 184 8.59 -5.11 -5.10
C HIS A 184 9.62 -4.97 -3.98
N GLY A 185 10.88 -4.79 -4.38
CA GLY A 185 12.00 -4.45 -3.49
C GLY A 185 12.66 -5.66 -2.82
N GLU A 186 12.62 -5.77 -1.49
CA GLU A 186 13.34 -6.79 -0.72
C GLU A 186 12.40 -7.48 0.28
N VAL A 187 12.53 -8.81 0.43
CA VAL A 187 11.75 -9.61 1.39
C VAL A 187 12.68 -10.29 2.40
N ASP A 188 12.73 -9.74 3.62
CA ASP A 188 13.66 -10.18 4.65
C ASP A 188 13.05 -10.20 6.07
N ALA A 189 13.89 -10.52 7.05
CA ALA A 189 13.53 -10.55 8.47
C ALA A 189 12.88 -9.25 8.99
N THR A 190 13.07 -8.10 8.34
CA THR A 190 12.54 -6.79 8.77
C THR A 190 11.12 -6.51 8.29
N ASN A 191 10.62 -7.26 7.30
CA ASN A 191 9.26 -7.12 6.75
C ASN A 191 8.48 -8.43 6.71
N THR A 192 9.01 -9.48 7.34
CA THR A 192 8.47 -10.84 7.32
C THR A 192 7.00 -10.93 7.76
N ASP A 193 6.59 -10.18 8.78
CA ASP A 193 5.21 -10.24 9.28
C ASP A 193 4.24 -9.63 8.26
N VAL A 194 4.62 -8.54 7.60
CA VAL A 194 3.83 -7.92 6.52
C VAL A 194 3.78 -8.82 5.29
N PHE A 195 4.92 -9.39 4.88
CA PHE A 195 4.96 -10.35 3.79
C PHE A 195 4.05 -11.57 4.05
N THR A 196 4.06 -12.09 5.28
CA THR A 196 3.19 -13.20 5.72
C THR A 196 1.71 -12.80 5.65
N ALA A 197 1.36 -11.61 6.14
CA ALA A 197 -0.01 -11.09 6.10
C ALA A 197 -0.48 -10.90 4.65
N VAL A 198 0.37 -10.37 3.77
CA VAL A 198 0.09 -10.16 2.33
C VAL A 198 -0.23 -11.49 1.65
N LEU A 199 0.62 -12.50 1.81
CA LEU A 199 0.39 -13.82 1.21
C LEU A 199 -0.86 -14.51 1.76
N SER A 200 -1.09 -14.37 3.07
CA SER A 200 -2.27 -14.91 3.74
C SER A 200 -3.55 -14.28 3.22
N ALA A 201 -3.58 -12.96 3.06
CA ALA A 201 -4.69 -12.23 2.48
C ALA A 201 -4.91 -12.64 1.01
N ALA A 202 -3.86 -12.60 0.18
CA ALA A 202 -3.95 -12.96 -1.23
C ALA A 202 -4.48 -14.39 -1.45
N SER A 203 -4.08 -15.34 -0.58
CA SER A 203 -4.52 -16.73 -0.64
C SER A 203 -6.00 -16.92 -0.31
N ARG A 204 -6.62 -16.04 0.49
CA ARG A 204 -8.05 -16.13 0.84
C ARG A 204 -8.97 -15.71 -0.30
N HIS A 205 -8.49 -14.88 -1.22
CA HIS A 205 -9.31 -14.26 -2.27
C HIS A 205 -9.34 -15.03 -3.59
N ARG A 206 -8.57 -16.12 -3.76
CA ARG A 206 -8.38 -16.78 -5.05
C ARG A 206 -8.88 -18.22 -5.05
N ALA A 207 -9.67 -18.58 -6.06
CA ALA A 207 -10.38 -19.85 -6.08
C ALA A 207 -9.49 -21.08 -6.30
N ARG A 208 -8.39 -20.98 -7.09
CA ARG A 208 -7.52 -22.13 -7.40
C ARG A 208 -6.06 -21.80 -7.70
N VAL A 209 -5.78 -20.59 -8.19
CA VAL A 209 -4.41 -20.17 -8.51
C VAL A 209 -4.17 -18.78 -7.92
N LEU A 210 -3.09 -18.64 -7.16
CA LEU A 210 -2.52 -17.40 -6.70
C LEU A 210 -1.27 -17.10 -7.54
N TRP A 211 -1.34 -16.04 -8.34
CA TRP A 211 -0.23 -15.53 -9.13
C TRP A 211 0.52 -14.46 -8.33
N VAL A 212 1.84 -14.65 -8.17
CA VAL A 212 2.72 -13.70 -7.49
C VAL A 212 3.89 -13.34 -8.42
N ASP A 213 3.90 -12.11 -8.88
CA ASP A 213 4.99 -11.55 -9.67
C ASP A 213 6.11 -11.07 -8.75
N LEU A 214 7.33 -11.59 -9.01
CA LEU A 214 8.55 -11.28 -8.27
C LEU A 214 9.60 -10.55 -9.14
N GLY A 215 9.16 -9.97 -10.27
CA GLY A 215 9.98 -9.27 -11.26
C GLY A 215 10.78 -8.11 -10.70
N GLU A 216 10.27 -7.43 -9.68
CA GLU A 216 10.95 -6.31 -9.04
C GLU A 216 11.42 -6.66 -7.61
N VAL A 217 11.36 -7.93 -7.22
CA VAL A 217 11.99 -8.42 -5.99
C VAL A 217 13.46 -8.68 -6.27
N SER A 218 14.31 -7.87 -5.66
CA SER A 218 15.77 -7.93 -5.80
C SER A 218 16.43 -8.89 -4.80
N TYR A 219 15.78 -9.17 -3.67
CA TYR A 219 16.32 -10.00 -2.61
C TYR A 219 15.23 -10.75 -1.84
N VAL A 220 15.52 -12.00 -1.48
CA VAL A 220 14.75 -12.80 -0.54
C VAL A 220 15.69 -13.54 0.40
N ASP A 221 15.44 -13.50 1.71
CA ASP A 221 16.20 -14.31 2.66
C ASP A 221 15.63 -15.73 2.83
N ALA A 222 16.40 -16.61 3.49
CA ALA A 222 15.97 -17.98 3.70
C ALA A 222 14.74 -18.09 4.62
N GLY A 223 14.61 -17.20 5.62
CA GLY A 223 13.47 -17.17 6.52
C GLY A 223 12.17 -16.83 5.79
N SER A 224 12.23 -15.89 4.85
CA SER A 224 11.11 -15.49 4.00
C SER A 224 10.60 -16.64 3.12
N CYS A 225 11.49 -17.52 2.62
CA CYS A 225 11.08 -18.71 1.86
C CYS A 225 10.27 -19.70 2.73
N TRP A 226 10.68 -19.92 3.99
CA TRP A 226 9.89 -20.71 4.94
C TRP A 226 8.54 -20.08 5.25
N ARG A 227 8.49 -18.75 5.35
CA ARG A 227 7.26 -18.00 5.64
C ARG A 227 6.29 -18.01 4.47
N LEU A 228 6.80 -17.99 3.24
CA LEU A 228 6.02 -18.24 2.03
C LEU A 228 5.34 -19.62 2.06
N ASP A 229 6.09 -20.67 2.41
CA ASP A 229 5.53 -22.03 2.57
C ASP A 229 4.40 -22.02 3.60
N ASP A 230 4.67 -21.50 4.80
CA ASP A 230 3.73 -21.52 5.91
C ASP A 230 2.46 -20.71 5.63
N ALA A 231 2.60 -19.46 5.17
CA ALA A 231 1.49 -18.54 4.88
C ALA A 231 0.52 -19.10 3.83
N THR A 232 1.04 -19.86 2.87
CA THR A 232 0.24 -20.41 1.77
C THR A 232 -0.11 -21.90 1.95
N ARG A 233 0.34 -22.55 3.05
CA ARG A 233 0.19 -24.01 3.25
C ARG A 233 -1.26 -24.47 3.26
N SER A 234 -2.12 -23.77 3.99
CA SER A 234 -3.55 -24.11 4.11
C SER A 234 -4.28 -24.01 2.76
N TYR A 235 -3.94 -22.97 2.00
CA TYR A 235 -4.46 -22.75 0.66
C TYR A 235 -4.06 -23.89 -0.29
N ARG A 236 -2.76 -24.24 -0.31
CA ARG A 236 -2.24 -25.31 -1.16
C ARG A 236 -2.77 -26.69 -0.76
N SER A 237 -2.91 -26.94 0.55
CA SER A 237 -3.51 -28.18 1.08
C SER A 237 -4.99 -28.34 0.71
N SER A 238 -5.68 -27.23 0.43
CA SER A 238 -7.07 -27.21 -0.04
C SER A 238 -7.19 -27.33 -1.58
N GLY A 239 -6.08 -27.62 -2.27
CA GLY A 239 -6.01 -27.75 -3.73
C GLY A 239 -5.72 -26.45 -4.48
N GLY A 240 -5.33 -25.39 -3.78
CA GLY A 240 -4.81 -24.16 -4.39
C GLY A 240 -3.39 -24.33 -4.93
N HIS A 241 -3.02 -23.49 -5.88
CA HIS A 241 -1.67 -23.45 -6.46
C HIS A 241 -1.10 -22.04 -6.36
N VAL A 242 0.17 -21.93 -5.98
CA VAL A 242 0.91 -20.67 -5.97
C VAL A 242 1.89 -20.70 -7.14
N LEU A 243 1.78 -19.72 -8.04
CA LEU A 243 2.68 -19.51 -9.16
C LEU A 243 3.54 -18.29 -8.85
N LEU A 244 4.85 -18.51 -8.68
CA LEU A 244 5.83 -17.44 -8.55
C LEU A 244 6.47 -17.22 -9.91
N VAL A 245 6.42 -15.99 -10.41
CA VAL A 245 6.83 -15.68 -11.79
C VAL A 245 7.84 -14.56 -11.84
N ALA A 246 8.48 -14.43 -13.01
CA ALA A 246 9.43 -13.37 -13.31
C ALA A 246 10.56 -13.24 -12.28
N LEU A 247 10.95 -14.34 -11.63
CA LEU A 247 11.96 -14.31 -10.58
C LEU A 247 13.27 -13.74 -11.11
N GLN A 248 13.83 -12.77 -10.39
CA GLN A 248 15.19 -12.31 -10.65
C GLN A 248 16.19 -13.44 -10.33
N PRO A 249 17.31 -13.57 -11.07
CA PRO A 249 18.23 -14.70 -10.90
C PRO A 249 18.72 -14.96 -9.47
N PRO A 250 19.03 -13.94 -8.64
CA PRO A 250 19.40 -14.16 -7.23
C PRO A 250 18.27 -14.74 -6.37
N VAL A 251 17.03 -14.32 -6.64
CA VAL A 251 15.82 -14.79 -5.94
C VAL A 251 15.52 -16.23 -6.34
N GLU A 252 15.54 -16.53 -7.64
CA GLU A 252 15.33 -17.88 -8.16
C GLU A 252 16.34 -18.88 -7.59
N LEU A 253 17.63 -18.51 -7.57
CA LEU A 253 18.68 -19.35 -7.01
C LEU A 253 18.42 -19.67 -5.53
N THR A 254 18.07 -18.65 -4.74
CA THR A 254 17.78 -18.82 -3.32
C THR A 254 16.58 -19.74 -3.10
N MET A 255 15.50 -19.55 -3.87
CA MET A 255 14.29 -20.38 -3.77
C MET A 255 14.55 -21.84 -4.15
N ARG A 256 15.34 -22.11 -5.21
CA ARG A 256 15.73 -23.47 -5.58
C ARG A 256 16.65 -24.13 -4.56
N MET A 257 17.59 -23.38 -3.99
CA MET A 257 18.46 -23.90 -2.92
C MET A 257 17.68 -24.30 -1.67
N LEU A 258 16.51 -23.70 -1.45
CA LEU A 258 15.61 -23.99 -0.36
C LEU A 258 14.45 -24.91 -0.76
N GLU A 259 14.52 -25.50 -1.96
CA GLU A 259 13.55 -26.47 -2.50
C GLU A 259 12.11 -25.93 -2.50
N VAL A 260 11.94 -24.61 -2.70
CA VAL A 260 10.62 -23.97 -2.77
C VAL A 260 9.81 -24.51 -3.95
N ASP A 261 10.47 -24.83 -5.07
CA ASP A 261 9.90 -25.46 -6.26
C ASP A 261 9.42 -26.91 -6.04
N GLU A 262 9.91 -27.58 -5.00
CA GLU A 262 9.50 -28.95 -4.66
C GLU A 262 8.32 -28.97 -3.65
N LEU A 263 7.89 -27.81 -3.15
CA LEU A 263 6.77 -27.71 -2.22
C LEU A 263 5.44 -28.06 -2.92
N PRO A 264 4.57 -28.88 -2.30
CA PRO A 264 3.29 -29.23 -2.90
C PRO A 264 2.44 -28.01 -3.24
N GLY A 265 2.07 -27.89 -4.52
CA GLY A 265 1.25 -26.79 -5.04
C GLY A 265 2.00 -25.47 -5.25
N MET A 266 3.32 -25.43 -5.07
CA MET A 266 4.18 -24.30 -5.42
C MET A 266 4.81 -24.53 -6.79
N HIS A 267 4.92 -23.47 -7.58
CA HIS A 267 5.48 -23.55 -8.93
C HIS A 267 6.32 -22.31 -9.23
N LEU A 268 7.58 -22.50 -9.61
CA LEU A 268 8.44 -21.42 -10.12
C LEU A 268 8.37 -21.40 -11.64
N VAL A 269 7.90 -20.29 -12.20
CA VAL A 269 7.85 -20.08 -13.66
C VAL A 269 8.99 -19.14 -14.03
N GLY A 270 10.11 -19.72 -14.45
CA GLY A 270 11.25 -18.97 -14.97
C GLY A 270 10.94 -18.33 -16.32
N GLY A 271 11.51 -17.15 -16.58
CA GLY A 271 11.61 -16.63 -17.93
C GLY A 271 12.66 -17.43 -18.69
N GLU A 272 12.33 -17.95 -19.87
CA GLU A 272 13.35 -18.49 -20.78
C GLU A 272 14.41 -17.40 -21.03
N HIS A 273 15.67 -17.74 -20.76
CA HIS A 273 16.83 -16.87 -21.01
C HIS A 273 16.97 -16.47 -22.48
#